data_AF-A0A945EGR9-F1
#
_entry.id   AF-A0A945EGR9-F1
#
_cell.length_a   1.000
_cell.length_b   1.000
_cell.length_c   1.000
_cell.angle_alpha   90.00
_cell.angle_beta   90.00
_cell.angle_gamma   90.00
#
_symmetry.space_group_name_H-M   'P 1'
#
loop_
_entity.id
_entity.type
_entity.pdbx_description
1 polymer ?
#
loop_
_entity_poly.entity_id
_entity_poly.type
_entity_poly.pdbx_seq_one_letter_code
_entity_poly.pdbx_strand_id
1 'polypeptide(L)'
;MCIEGFPRSANSFTVAAFKICSGINNGIATHMHSHTNILEAIKLGVPTLVLVRKPEDAVVSLKVLSKEDAIIRNEKHIETPIYWYLEWYIIFYSSLLEKKNHFVIGKFEDVTTNFSKIITDFNDKYSTNFKVIEDVVTQVKNIDTKKPRNHMFPTEFRENEKKTVKDELKSEKVKKLIKEANKVYELFVS
;
A
#
# COMPACT_ATOMS: atom_id res chain seq x y z
N MET A 1 15.03 5.60 5.50
CA MET A 1 14.43 5.05 4.26
C MET A 1 12.99 5.52 4.13
N CYS A 2 12.42 5.49 2.93
CA CYS A 2 11.01 5.77 2.67
C CYS A 2 10.30 4.49 2.23
N ILE A 3 9.18 4.17 2.87
CA ILE A 3 8.27 3.08 2.45
C ILE A 3 6.89 3.70 2.33
N GLU A 4 6.40 3.81 1.11
CA GLU A 4 5.13 4.49 0.86
C GLU A 4 4.41 3.88 -0.32
N GLY A 5 3.10 3.93 -0.30
CA GLY A 5 2.24 3.53 -1.39
C GLY A 5 0.85 4.05 -1.14
N PHE A 6 0.00 3.99 -2.15
CA PHE A 6 -1.41 4.32 -1.98
C PHE A 6 -1.97 3.50 -0.79
N PRO A 7 -2.88 4.06 0.03
CA PRO A 7 -3.42 3.34 1.17
C PRO A 7 -3.90 1.93 0.80
N ARG A 8 -3.79 1.01 1.75
CA ARG A 8 -4.19 -0.40 1.56
C ARG A 8 -3.36 -1.20 0.54
N SER A 9 -2.17 -0.70 0.19
CA SER A 9 -1.15 -1.41 -0.59
C SER A 9 -0.08 -2.06 0.30
N ALA A 10 -0.46 -2.66 1.42
CA ALA A 10 0.46 -3.33 2.38
C ALA A 10 1.50 -2.41 3.08
N ASN A 11 1.25 -1.11 3.20
CA ASN A 11 2.16 -0.16 3.90
C ASN A 11 2.58 -0.64 5.31
N SER A 12 1.63 -0.82 6.24
CA SER A 12 1.95 -1.25 7.61
C SER A 12 2.61 -2.64 7.68
N PHE A 13 2.19 -3.56 6.81
CA PHE A 13 2.79 -4.90 6.71
C PHE A 13 4.27 -4.80 6.32
N THR A 14 4.56 -4.00 5.30
CA THR A 14 5.93 -3.83 4.78
C THR A 14 6.83 -3.19 5.83
N VAL A 15 6.34 -2.20 6.56
CA VAL A 15 7.11 -1.59 7.67
C VAL A 15 7.43 -2.62 8.74
N ALA A 16 6.47 -3.46 9.14
CA ALA A 16 6.71 -4.51 10.13
C ALA A 16 7.73 -5.55 9.63
N ALA A 17 7.60 -5.99 8.39
CA ALA A 17 8.52 -6.93 7.76
C ALA A 17 9.94 -6.34 7.64
N PHE A 18 10.08 -5.08 7.20
CA PHE A 18 11.37 -4.39 7.13
C PHE A 18 12.02 -4.26 8.50
N LYS A 19 11.25 -3.96 9.56
CA LYS A 19 11.79 -3.88 10.92
C LYS A 19 12.43 -5.19 11.36
N ILE A 20 11.79 -6.33 11.03
CA ILE A 20 12.32 -7.67 11.33
C ILE A 20 13.61 -7.92 10.52
N CYS A 21 13.61 -7.66 9.21
CA CYS A 21 14.75 -7.94 8.34
C CYS A 21 15.95 -7.01 8.58
N SER A 22 15.70 -5.73 8.87
CA SER A 22 16.75 -4.71 9.01
C SER A 22 17.24 -4.54 10.45
N GLY A 23 16.44 -4.90 11.46
CA GLY A 23 16.69 -4.54 12.86
C GLY A 23 16.48 -3.05 13.18
N ILE A 24 16.07 -2.24 12.20
CA ILE A 24 15.91 -0.79 12.34
C ILE A 24 14.52 -0.48 12.86
N ASN A 25 14.41 0.07 14.07
CA ASN A 25 13.11 0.41 14.67
C ASN A 25 12.61 1.83 14.33
N ASN A 26 13.53 2.77 14.01
CA ASN A 26 13.26 4.19 13.74
C ASN A 26 13.87 4.62 12.39
N GLY A 27 13.40 5.73 11.80
CA GLY A 27 13.97 6.25 10.54
C GLY A 27 13.36 5.67 9.25
N ILE A 28 12.14 5.13 9.36
CA ILE A 28 11.29 4.78 8.21
C ILE A 28 10.23 5.88 8.07
N ALA A 29 10.32 6.68 7.01
CA ALA A 29 9.28 7.64 6.63
C ALA A 29 8.16 6.89 5.87
N THR A 30 6.91 7.01 6.32
CA THR A 30 5.76 6.23 5.82
C THR A 30 4.43 6.87 6.26
N HIS A 31 3.31 6.37 5.76
CA HIS A 31 1.93 6.75 6.14
C HIS A 31 1.56 8.21 5.88
N MET A 32 2.30 8.92 5.03
CA MET A 32 1.84 10.19 4.49
C MET A 32 0.82 9.98 3.37
N HIS A 33 0.86 8.80 2.73
CA HIS A 33 0.01 8.43 1.59
C HIS A 33 0.03 9.46 0.46
N SER A 34 1.14 10.19 0.35
CA SER A 34 1.35 11.23 -0.64
C SER A 34 2.52 10.87 -1.54
N HIS A 35 2.33 11.04 -2.85
CA HIS A 35 3.40 10.91 -3.83
C HIS A 35 4.53 11.92 -3.57
N THR A 36 4.23 13.08 -2.95
CA THR A 36 5.24 14.09 -2.61
C THR A 36 6.27 13.60 -1.59
N ASN A 37 5.88 12.70 -0.67
CA ASN A 37 6.79 12.09 0.31
C ASN A 37 7.87 11.24 -0.42
N ILE A 38 7.45 10.52 -1.46
CA ILE A 38 8.33 9.71 -2.31
C ILE A 38 9.25 10.61 -3.13
N LEU A 39 8.71 11.65 -3.75
CA LEU A 39 9.50 12.60 -4.55
C LEU A 39 10.57 13.30 -3.71
N GLU A 40 10.25 13.70 -2.49
CA GLU A 40 11.22 14.32 -1.57
C GLU A 40 12.29 13.30 -1.12
N ALA A 41 11.89 12.05 -0.82
CA ALA A 41 12.85 10.99 -0.50
C ALA A 41 13.84 10.74 -1.64
N ILE A 42 13.36 10.71 -2.90
CA ILE A 42 14.21 10.60 -4.09
C ILE A 42 15.18 11.78 -4.18
N LYS A 43 14.69 13.01 -4.00
CA LYS A 43 15.50 14.23 -4.04
C LYS A 43 16.61 14.23 -2.98
N LEU A 44 16.32 13.70 -1.80
CA LEU A 44 17.26 13.58 -0.69
C LEU A 44 18.18 12.34 -0.78
N GLY A 45 18.07 11.53 -1.83
CA GLY A 45 18.85 10.30 -1.98
C GLY A 45 18.52 9.23 -0.94
N VAL A 46 17.33 9.29 -0.35
CA VAL A 46 16.88 8.33 0.68
C VAL A 46 16.46 7.02 0.00
N PRO A 47 16.95 5.85 0.46
CA PRO A 47 16.48 4.56 -0.03
C PRO A 47 14.97 4.44 0.06
N THR A 48 14.32 4.19 -1.08
CA THR A 48 12.87 4.29 -1.25
C THR A 48 12.28 3.01 -1.83
N LEU A 49 11.22 2.51 -1.20
CA LEU A 49 10.37 1.42 -1.66
C LEU A 49 8.95 1.95 -1.86
N VAL A 50 8.44 1.84 -3.09
CA VAL A 50 7.08 2.22 -3.44
C VAL A 50 6.20 0.99 -3.55
N LEU A 51 5.14 0.95 -2.76
CA LEU A 51 4.20 -0.17 -2.72
C LEU A 51 3.04 0.07 -3.67
N VAL A 52 2.63 -0.98 -4.37
CA VAL A 52 1.55 -0.91 -5.37
C VAL A 52 0.63 -2.11 -5.28
N ARG A 53 -0.66 -1.88 -5.47
CA ARG A 53 -1.73 -2.90 -5.48
C ARG A 53 -2.69 -2.60 -6.62
N LYS A 54 -3.38 -3.62 -7.14
CA LYS A 54 -4.48 -3.43 -8.09
C LYS A 54 -5.44 -2.34 -7.61
N PRO A 55 -5.84 -1.40 -8.49
CA PRO A 55 -6.54 -0.19 -8.09
C PRO A 55 -7.87 -0.48 -7.40
N GLU A 56 -8.69 -1.37 -7.97
CA GLU A 56 -10.00 -1.73 -7.43
C GLU A 56 -9.89 -2.30 -6.00
N ASP A 57 -8.93 -3.18 -5.78
CA ASP A 57 -8.72 -3.80 -4.47
C ASP A 57 -8.26 -2.78 -3.42
N ALA A 58 -7.40 -1.84 -3.82
CA ALA A 58 -6.92 -0.79 -2.93
C ALA A 58 -8.02 0.20 -2.56
N VAL A 59 -8.76 0.74 -3.54
CA VAL A 59 -9.79 1.76 -3.31
C VAL A 59 -11.01 1.20 -2.57
N VAL A 60 -11.44 -0.03 -2.90
CA VAL A 60 -12.54 -0.70 -2.18
C VAL A 60 -12.10 -0.96 -0.74
N SER A 61 -10.89 -1.48 -0.53
CA SER A 61 -10.40 -1.72 0.83
C SER A 61 -10.28 -0.44 1.64
N LEU A 62 -9.95 0.69 1.01
CA LEU A 62 -9.78 1.97 1.69
C LEU A 62 -11.12 2.54 2.12
N LYS A 63 -12.09 2.53 1.21
CA LYS A 63 -13.46 2.98 1.48
C LYS A 63 -14.10 2.19 2.62
N VAL A 64 -13.96 0.86 2.60
CA VAL A 64 -14.48 0.01 3.68
C VAL A 64 -13.78 0.28 5.01
N LEU A 65 -12.46 0.50 5.02
CA LEU A 65 -11.74 0.87 6.24
C LEU A 65 -12.24 2.21 6.80
N SER A 66 -12.43 3.21 5.95
CA SER A 66 -12.95 4.52 6.36
C SER A 66 -14.33 4.39 7.04
N LYS A 67 -15.18 3.50 6.51
CA LYS A 67 -16.49 3.20 7.11
C LYS A 67 -16.35 2.54 8.48
N GLU A 68 -15.52 1.51 8.57
CA GLU A 68 -15.28 0.79 9.82
C GLU A 68 -14.68 1.70 10.91
N ASP A 69 -13.71 2.55 10.54
CA ASP A 69 -13.07 3.49 11.46
C ASP A 69 -14.06 4.49 12.04
N ALA A 70 -14.98 5.03 11.23
CA ALA A 70 -16.04 5.91 11.70
C ALA A 70 -16.98 5.20 12.68
N ILE A 71 -17.36 3.94 12.40
CA ILE A 71 -18.19 3.13 13.30
C ILE A 71 -17.47 2.90 14.63
N ILE A 72 -16.20 2.48 14.59
CA ILE A 72 -15.41 2.19 15.79
C ILE A 72 -15.20 3.44 16.66
N ARG A 73 -15.08 4.62 16.04
CA ARG A 73 -14.90 5.90 16.76
C ARG A 73 -16.22 6.54 17.20
N ASN A 74 -17.36 5.94 16.86
CA ASN A 74 -18.68 6.53 17.07
C ASN A 74 -18.79 7.93 16.43
N GLU A 75 -18.20 8.10 15.25
CA GLU A 75 -18.17 9.33 14.48
C GLU A 75 -19.18 9.26 13.32
N LYS A 76 -19.68 10.42 12.88
CA LYS A 76 -20.51 10.49 11.68
C LYS A 76 -19.67 10.10 10.46
N HIS A 77 -20.01 8.99 9.83
CA HIS A 77 -19.38 8.61 8.56
C HIS A 77 -19.77 9.61 7.46
N ILE A 78 -18.76 10.25 6.87
CA ILE A 78 -18.93 11.05 5.66
C ILE A 78 -18.66 10.13 4.47
N GLU A 79 -19.71 9.86 3.69
CA GLU A 79 -19.63 8.97 2.55
C GLU A 79 -18.81 9.60 1.43
N THR A 80 -17.58 9.11 1.23
CA THR A 80 -16.74 9.50 0.10
C THR A 80 -17.08 8.65 -1.12
N PRO A 81 -17.47 9.26 -2.26
CA PRO A 81 -17.74 8.52 -3.49
C PRO A 81 -16.49 7.78 -4.00
N ILE A 82 -16.66 6.56 -4.51
CA ILE A 82 -15.51 5.73 -4.89
C ILE A 82 -14.60 6.34 -5.97
N TYR A 83 -15.16 7.20 -6.83
CA TYR A 83 -14.38 7.87 -7.88
C TYR A 83 -13.28 8.77 -7.32
N TRP A 84 -13.46 9.38 -6.14
CA TRP A 84 -12.42 10.20 -5.50
C TRP A 84 -11.18 9.38 -5.15
N TYR A 85 -11.38 8.15 -4.65
CA TYR A 85 -10.26 7.26 -4.34
C TYR A 85 -9.53 6.80 -5.59
N LEU A 86 -10.25 6.62 -6.72
CA LEU A 86 -9.64 6.29 -8.00
C LEU A 86 -8.84 7.46 -8.58
N GLU A 87 -9.39 8.68 -8.54
CA GLU A 87 -8.66 9.90 -8.96
C GLU A 87 -7.38 10.09 -8.13
N TRP A 88 -7.47 9.90 -6.81
CA TRP A 88 -6.29 9.92 -5.95
C TRP A 88 -5.28 8.83 -6.30
N TYR A 89 -5.72 7.60 -6.56
CA TYR A 89 -4.84 6.50 -6.99
C TYR A 89 -4.10 6.88 -8.28
N ILE A 90 -4.83 7.38 -9.28
CA ILE A 90 -4.26 7.80 -10.57
C ILE A 90 -3.21 8.90 -10.35
N ILE A 91 -3.55 9.96 -9.61
CA ILE A 91 -2.64 11.07 -9.30
C ILE A 91 -1.39 10.55 -8.58
N PHE A 92 -1.56 9.67 -7.58
CA PHE A 92 -0.48 9.14 -6.77
C PHE A 92 0.56 8.43 -7.63
N TYR A 93 0.15 7.48 -8.47
CA TYR A 93 1.11 6.67 -9.23
C TYR A 93 1.56 7.34 -10.53
N SER A 94 0.69 8.09 -11.23
CA SER A 94 1.08 8.81 -12.45
C SER A 94 2.20 9.81 -12.19
N SER A 95 2.16 10.51 -11.04
CA SER A 95 3.19 11.47 -10.62
C SER A 95 4.57 10.84 -10.35
N LEU A 96 4.64 9.50 -10.25
CA LEU A 96 5.86 8.77 -9.95
C LEU A 96 6.43 8.02 -11.17
N LEU A 97 5.68 7.94 -12.28
CA LEU A 97 6.06 7.13 -13.45
C LEU A 97 7.41 7.53 -14.03
N GLU A 98 7.68 8.83 -14.16
CA GLU A 98 8.97 9.31 -14.70
C GLU A 98 10.16 9.03 -13.77
N LYS A 99 9.90 8.77 -12.49
CA LYS A 99 10.92 8.52 -11.47
C LYS A 99 11.02 7.06 -11.06
N LYS A 100 10.31 6.16 -11.77
CA LYS A 100 10.23 4.72 -11.47
C LYS A 100 11.59 4.05 -11.21
N ASN A 101 12.62 4.45 -11.96
CA ASN A 101 13.96 3.89 -11.82
C ASN A 101 14.72 4.35 -10.54
N HIS A 102 14.17 5.26 -9.74
CA HIS A 102 14.80 5.77 -8.52
C HIS A 102 14.33 5.02 -7.26
N PHE A 103 13.39 4.08 -7.36
CA PHE A 103 12.90 3.29 -6.23
C PHE A 103 12.74 1.81 -6.56
N VAL A 104 12.62 0.99 -5.51
CA VAL A 104 12.17 -0.41 -5.65
C VAL A 104 10.65 -0.42 -5.63
N ILE A 105 10.04 -1.35 -6.36
CA ILE A 105 8.60 -1.51 -6.42
C ILE A 105 8.21 -2.78 -5.66
N GLY A 106 7.37 -2.63 -4.65
CA GLY A 106 6.79 -3.74 -3.91
C GLY A 106 5.35 -3.98 -4.35
N LYS A 107 5.13 -4.97 -5.22
CA LYS A 107 3.77 -5.41 -5.56
C LYS A 107 3.14 -6.03 -4.32
N PHE A 108 1.86 -5.75 -4.08
CA PHE A 108 1.15 -6.24 -2.90
C PHE A 108 1.25 -7.76 -2.72
N GLU A 109 1.13 -8.51 -3.80
CA GLU A 109 1.22 -9.96 -3.83
C GLU A 109 2.62 -10.43 -3.41
N ASP A 110 3.66 -9.86 -3.99
CA ASP A 110 5.05 -10.19 -3.66
C ASP A 110 5.38 -9.84 -2.20
N VAL A 111 4.97 -8.65 -1.76
CA VAL A 111 5.20 -8.18 -0.38
C VAL A 111 4.53 -9.11 0.64
N THR A 112 3.35 -9.65 0.33
CA THR A 112 2.58 -10.46 1.27
C THR A 112 2.83 -11.96 1.17
N THR A 113 3.62 -12.41 0.19
CA THR A 113 3.90 -13.84 -0.05
C THR A 113 5.38 -14.18 -0.19
N ASN A 114 6.19 -13.28 -0.76
CA ASN A 114 7.61 -13.47 -1.06
C ASN A 114 8.43 -12.20 -0.74
N PHE A 115 8.39 -11.80 0.54
CA PHE A 115 9.03 -10.58 0.99
C PHE A 115 10.57 -10.65 0.94
N SER A 116 11.16 -11.86 1.00
CA SER A 116 12.60 -12.08 0.87
C SER A 116 13.14 -11.51 -0.43
N LYS A 117 12.42 -11.70 -1.55
CA LYS A 117 12.77 -11.11 -2.84
C LYS A 117 12.83 -9.57 -2.77
N ILE A 118 11.85 -8.93 -2.11
CA ILE A 118 11.82 -7.47 -1.97
C ILE A 118 13.05 -6.96 -1.21
N ILE A 119 13.51 -7.69 -0.19
CA ILE A 119 14.73 -7.34 0.55
C ILE A 119 15.97 -7.50 -0.32
N THR A 120 16.06 -8.57 -1.12
CA THR A 120 17.17 -8.75 -2.09
C THR A 120 17.21 -7.59 -3.09
N ASP A 121 16.10 -7.30 -3.76
CA ASP A 121 16.03 -6.19 -4.73
C ASP A 121 16.39 -4.83 -4.09
N PHE A 122 16.01 -4.63 -2.83
CA PHE A 122 16.33 -3.40 -2.08
C PHE A 122 17.81 -3.31 -1.71
N ASN A 123 18.39 -4.41 -1.24
CA ASN A 123 19.83 -4.50 -0.97
C ASN A 123 20.65 -4.24 -2.24
N ASP A 124 20.27 -4.85 -3.35
CA ASP A 124 20.98 -4.70 -4.63
C ASP A 124 20.93 -3.26 -5.12
N LYS A 125 19.74 -2.62 -5.07
CA LYS A 125 19.57 -1.24 -5.57
C LYS A 125 20.31 -0.19 -4.75
N TYR A 126 20.30 -0.33 -3.42
CA TYR A 126 20.81 0.70 -2.50
C TYR A 126 22.09 0.31 -1.79
N SER A 127 22.68 -0.84 -2.14
CA SER A 127 23.86 -1.40 -1.49
C SER A 127 23.69 -1.53 0.03
N THR A 128 22.48 -1.88 0.48
CA THR A 128 22.20 -2.19 1.89
C THR A 128 22.49 -3.66 2.20
N ASN A 129 22.57 -4.01 3.48
CA ASN A 129 22.85 -5.38 3.93
C ASN A 129 21.78 -5.90 4.91
N PHE A 130 20.50 -5.70 4.57
CA PHE A 130 19.40 -6.21 5.39
C PHE A 130 19.32 -7.73 5.28
N LYS A 131 18.92 -8.38 6.38
CA LYS A 131 18.84 -9.84 6.44
C LYS A 131 17.68 -10.33 5.60
N VAL A 132 17.96 -11.24 4.67
CA VAL A 132 16.92 -11.99 3.95
C VAL A 132 16.39 -13.07 4.88
N ILE A 133 15.10 -13.03 5.18
CA ILE A 133 14.42 -13.97 6.08
C ILE A 133 13.25 -14.58 5.32
N GLU A 134 13.28 -15.89 5.08
CA GLU A 134 12.30 -16.60 4.26
C GLU A 134 10.89 -16.59 4.88
N ASP A 135 10.80 -16.75 6.20
CA ASP A 135 9.54 -16.87 6.94
C ASP A 135 9.01 -15.54 7.50
N VAL A 136 9.58 -14.39 7.12
CA VAL A 136 9.22 -13.07 7.67
C VAL A 136 7.73 -12.75 7.52
N VAL A 137 7.11 -13.20 6.42
CA VAL A 137 5.67 -13.03 6.19
C VAL A 137 4.85 -13.70 7.31
N THR A 138 5.24 -14.91 7.69
CA THR A 138 4.61 -15.66 8.80
C THR A 138 4.86 -14.97 10.13
N GLN A 139 6.07 -14.46 10.37
CA GLN A 139 6.40 -13.73 11.59
C GLN A 139 5.55 -12.45 11.74
N VAL A 140 5.39 -11.66 10.68
CA VAL A 140 4.55 -10.44 10.70
C VAL A 140 3.09 -10.78 11.00
N LYS A 141 2.55 -11.83 10.37
CA LYS A 141 1.18 -12.30 10.64
C LYS A 141 0.98 -12.65 12.12
N ASN A 142 1.96 -13.28 12.76
CA ASN A 142 1.90 -13.67 14.18
C ASN A 142 2.03 -12.50 15.17
N ILE A 143 2.68 -11.39 14.77
CA ILE A 143 2.79 -10.20 15.61
C ILE A 143 1.43 -9.48 15.69
N ASP A 144 0.74 -9.38 14.56
CA ASP A 144 -0.38 -8.48 14.41
C ASP A 144 -1.74 -9.11 14.79
N THR A 145 -1.84 -10.45 14.75
CA THR A 145 -2.98 -11.17 15.37
C THR A 145 -3.12 -10.90 16.87
N LYS A 146 -2.09 -10.36 17.52
CA LYS A 146 -2.09 -10.00 18.94
C LYS A 146 -2.64 -8.60 19.24
N LYS A 147 -2.95 -7.78 18.22
CA LYS A 147 -3.46 -6.40 18.42
C LYS A 147 -4.99 -6.31 18.31
N PRO A 148 -5.67 -5.57 19.20
CA PRO A 148 -7.14 -5.49 19.23
C PRO A 148 -7.74 -4.69 18.06
N ARG A 149 -6.99 -3.77 17.44
CA ARG A 149 -7.38 -3.10 16.18
C ARG A 149 -6.41 -3.50 15.09
N ASN A 150 -6.78 -4.52 14.33
CA ASN A 150 -5.99 -4.97 13.22
C ASN A 150 -6.48 -4.36 11.90
N HIS A 151 -5.91 -3.22 11.51
CA HIS A 151 -6.17 -2.61 10.21
C HIS A 151 -5.40 -3.26 9.05
N MET A 152 -4.47 -4.18 9.32
CA MET A 152 -3.67 -4.80 8.27
C MET A 152 -4.40 -5.97 7.60
N PHE A 153 -5.16 -6.76 8.36
CA PHE A 153 -5.79 -7.98 7.87
C PHE A 153 -7.31 -7.82 7.61
N PRO A 154 -7.90 -8.65 6.75
CA PRO A 154 -9.35 -8.68 6.56
C PRO A 154 -10.09 -9.00 7.87
N THR A 155 -11.24 -8.36 8.07
CA THR A 155 -12.23 -8.71 9.10
C THR A 155 -13.50 -9.21 8.41
N GLU A 156 -14.34 -9.97 9.11
CA GLU A 156 -15.62 -10.42 8.55
C GLU A 156 -16.50 -9.23 8.10
N PHE A 157 -16.53 -8.16 8.90
CA PHE A 157 -17.17 -6.90 8.55
C PHE A 157 -16.65 -6.36 7.21
N ARG A 158 -15.32 -6.28 7.05
CA ARG A 158 -14.72 -5.77 5.81
C ARG A 158 -15.07 -6.62 4.60
N GLU A 159 -15.08 -7.95 4.73
CA GLU A 159 -15.41 -8.85 3.61
C GLU A 159 -16.87 -8.72 3.17
N ASN A 160 -17.78 -8.52 4.12
CA ASN A 160 -19.19 -8.28 3.80
C ASN A 160 -19.39 -6.92 3.12
N GLU A 161 -18.79 -5.86 3.66
CA GLU A 161 -18.89 -4.51 3.11
C GLU A 161 -18.25 -4.35 1.73
N LYS A 162 -17.16 -5.08 1.45
CA LYS A 162 -16.53 -5.09 0.12
C LYS A 162 -17.50 -5.51 -0.99
N LYS A 163 -18.48 -6.38 -0.71
CA LYS A 163 -19.46 -6.80 -1.72
C LYS A 163 -20.32 -5.62 -2.14
N THR A 164 -20.82 -4.85 -1.17
CA THR A 164 -21.63 -3.66 -1.39
C THR A 164 -20.83 -2.56 -2.10
N VAL A 165 -19.61 -2.28 -1.65
CA VAL A 165 -18.78 -1.22 -2.24
C VAL A 165 -18.35 -1.55 -3.68
N LYS A 166 -18.19 -2.84 -4.02
CA LYS A 166 -17.90 -3.27 -5.41
C LYS A 166 -19.01 -2.91 -6.40
N ASP A 167 -20.26 -2.73 -5.95
CA ASP A 167 -21.34 -2.32 -6.84
C ASP A 167 -21.16 -0.87 -7.34
N GLU A 168 -20.51 0.00 -6.57
CA GLU A 168 -20.20 1.38 -6.99
C GLU A 168 -19.24 1.42 -8.19
N LEU A 169 -18.45 0.37 -8.37
CA LEU A 169 -17.52 0.24 -9.50
C LEU A 169 -18.23 0.08 -10.86
N LYS A 170 -19.53 -0.22 -10.85
CA LYS A 170 -20.31 -0.53 -12.06
C LYS A 170 -20.79 0.69 -12.84
N SER A 171 -20.72 1.89 -12.26
CA SER A 171 -21.16 3.11 -12.96
C SER A 171 -20.23 3.47 -14.13
N GLU A 172 -20.77 4.01 -15.22
CA GLU A 172 -19.99 4.35 -16.42
C GLU A 172 -18.86 5.36 -16.15
N LYS A 173 -19.10 6.35 -15.27
CA LYS A 173 -18.05 7.28 -14.82
C LYS A 173 -16.90 6.53 -14.17
N VAL A 174 -17.21 5.61 -13.25
CA VAL A 174 -16.21 4.86 -12.50
C VAL A 174 -15.47 3.86 -13.39
N LYS A 175 -16.14 3.20 -14.33
CA LYS A 175 -15.48 2.31 -15.31
C LYS A 175 -14.37 3.00 -16.10
N LYS A 176 -14.57 4.26 -16.51
CA LYS A 176 -13.54 5.04 -17.22
C LYS A 176 -12.30 5.25 -16.33
N LEU A 177 -12.50 5.65 -15.08
CA LEU A 177 -11.43 5.83 -14.10
C LEU A 177 -10.73 4.52 -13.77
N ILE A 178 -11.46 3.40 -13.66
CA ILE A 178 -10.87 2.07 -13.47
C ILE A 178 -9.93 1.72 -14.64
N LYS A 179 -10.35 1.97 -15.88
CA LYS A 179 -9.51 1.72 -17.06
C LYS A 179 -8.23 2.55 -17.01
N GLU A 180 -8.31 3.81 -16.61
CA GLU A 180 -7.16 4.69 -16.46
C GLU A 180 -6.24 4.24 -15.31
N ALA A 181 -6.80 3.95 -14.14
CA ALA A 181 -6.05 3.46 -12.98
C ALA A 181 -5.34 2.14 -13.27
N ASN A 182 -5.98 1.22 -14.00
CA ASN A 182 -5.35 -0.02 -14.45
C ASN A 182 -4.23 0.25 -15.45
N LYS A 183 -4.40 1.17 -16.40
CA LYS A 183 -3.31 1.56 -17.31
C LYS A 183 -2.09 2.10 -16.52
N VAL A 184 -2.33 2.94 -15.52
CA VAL A 184 -1.25 3.45 -14.65
C VAL A 184 -0.61 2.32 -13.85
N TYR A 185 -1.40 1.41 -13.29
CA TYR A 185 -0.91 0.22 -12.58
C TYR A 185 0.00 -0.62 -13.47
N GLU A 186 -0.44 -0.98 -14.68
CA GLU A 186 0.34 -1.78 -15.64
C GLU A 186 1.68 -1.10 -15.97
N LEU A 187 1.67 0.20 -16.28
CA LEU A 187 2.90 0.99 -16.49
C LEU A 187 3.79 1.03 -15.25
N PHE A 188 3.20 1.00 -14.05
CA PHE A 188 3.93 0.98 -12.79
C PHE A 188 4.53 -0.39 -12.47
N VAL A 189 3.94 -1.50 -12.95
CA VAL A 189 4.43 -2.86 -12.65
C VAL A 189 5.23 -3.52 -13.77
N SER A 190 5.27 -2.91 -14.97
CA SER A 190 6.04 -3.34 -16.15
C SER A 190 7.53 -3.03 -16.07
#